data_AF-A0A084G9J5-F1
#
_entry.id   AF-A0A084G9J5-F1
#
_cell.length_a   1.000
_cell.length_b   1.000
_cell.length_c   1.000
_cell.angle_alpha   90.00
_cell.angle_beta   90.00
_cell.angle_gamma   90.00
#
_symmetry.space_group_name_H-M   'P 1'
#
loop_
_entity.id
_entity.type
_entity.pdbx_description
1 polymer ?
#
loop_
_entity_poly.entity_id
_entity_poly.type
_entity_poly.pdbx_seq_one_letter_code
_entity_poly.pdbx_strand_id
1 'polypeptide(L)'
;MPPTLSKLLSLLTLVGISSAAAVVKRNPCDGVDASPELYHEYRTDVCPPKNRLDADGTCPFVDGFDGPDLKYLRCAKYCEIRTNFFWGREQPFANTYCHGPMACTITETKTRTVTWNAGGNLSLKVREALTLGVSGSYSSAEADAFARAFSVKLENNECGYFTFVPVIHDSCGSLTEGPADNTPGFPRATCTDDRGKWSTTGNYCQSQLKRHPDETVDGDTIFVRTDCSTRKPLPDDKQDDIYKRPGVPLPRVLQDAWATTFDQMSTGDFNIQGAIECSGEGSGPLHACRALGAGQADIEGKWTIPAGRKGDHHWFGDFPLDTNEPGCSFYIDFLEDLDPEKCPINPTGLATIIDSITDACKDKGVYGSATFGGDCPIRLVTGKRSWPEGTSRPA
;
A
#
# COMPACT_ATOMS: atom_id res chain seq x y z
N MET A 1 7.24 51.29 -57.39
CA MET A 1 8.07 50.19 -57.98
C MET A 1 8.55 49.32 -56.84
N PRO A 2 8.04 48.09 -56.71
CA PRO A 2 8.44 47.15 -55.66
C PRO A 2 9.56 46.22 -56.15
N PRO A 3 10.35 45.61 -55.24
CA PRO A 3 10.94 44.31 -55.49
C PRO A 3 10.28 43.24 -54.62
N THR A 4 9.96 42.16 -55.31
CA THR A 4 9.43 40.87 -54.87
C THR A 4 10.39 40.14 -53.92
N LEU A 5 9.92 39.78 -52.72
CA LEU A 5 10.61 38.84 -51.84
C LEU A 5 10.12 37.42 -52.13
N SER A 6 11.04 36.60 -52.61
CA SER A 6 10.80 35.25 -53.13
C SER A 6 10.67 34.23 -52.00
N LYS A 7 9.77 33.27 -52.21
CA LYS A 7 9.48 32.10 -51.38
C LYS A 7 10.73 31.22 -51.24
N LEU A 8 11.04 30.81 -50.01
CA LEU A 8 11.87 29.64 -49.71
C LEU A 8 11.06 28.74 -48.78
N LEU A 9 10.30 27.83 -49.41
CA LEU A 9 9.68 26.68 -48.75
C LEU A 9 10.79 25.65 -48.52
N SER A 10 11.22 25.48 -47.27
CA SER A 10 12.09 24.38 -46.88
C SER A 10 11.22 23.17 -46.57
N LEU A 11 11.18 22.20 -47.49
CA LEU A 11 10.61 20.87 -47.25
C LEU A 11 11.53 20.14 -46.25
N LEU A 12 11.16 20.12 -44.97
CA LEU A 12 11.67 19.12 -44.04
C LEU A 12 10.84 17.85 -44.23
N THR A 13 11.39 16.88 -44.96
CA THR A 13 10.93 15.50 -44.93
C THR A 13 11.23 14.90 -43.56
N LEU A 14 10.21 14.81 -42.69
CA LEU A 14 10.23 13.93 -41.52
C LEU A 14 10.31 12.49 -42.02
N VAL A 15 11.49 11.89 -41.96
CA VAL A 15 11.64 10.44 -42.04
C VAL A 15 11.19 9.89 -40.69
N GLY A 16 9.93 9.44 -40.62
CA GLY A 16 9.39 8.73 -39.48
C GLY A 16 10.09 7.39 -39.33
N ILE A 17 11.11 7.33 -38.46
CA ILE A 17 11.69 6.08 -38.00
C ILE A 17 10.69 5.50 -36.99
N SER A 18 9.70 4.75 -37.48
CA SER A 18 8.91 3.85 -36.63
C SER A 18 9.83 2.72 -36.18
N SER A 19 10.57 2.97 -35.10
CA SER A 19 11.24 1.92 -34.34
C SER A 19 10.15 1.06 -33.70
N ALA A 20 9.69 0.04 -34.43
CA ALA A 20 8.99 -1.09 -33.84
C ALA A 20 10.01 -1.84 -32.98
N ALA A 21 10.26 -1.32 -31.78
CA ALA A 21 10.96 -2.07 -30.75
C ALA A 21 10.12 -3.32 -30.51
N ALA A 22 10.66 -4.48 -30.88
CA ALA A 22 10.05 -5.75 -30.55
C ALA A 22 9.82 -5.76 -29.04
N VAL A 23 8.56 -5.85 -28.63
CA VAL A 23 8.19 -6.02 -27.23
C VAL A 23 8.77 -7.37 -26.82
N VAL A 24 9.98 -7.35 -26.25
CA VAL A 24 10.59 -8.54 -25.66
C VAL A 24 9.63 -8.97 -24.58
N LYS A 25 8.99 -10.13 -24.78
CA LYS A 25 8.07 -10.71 -23.81
C LYS A 25 8.85 -10.91 -22.51
N ARG A 26 8.63 -10.03 -21.54
CA ARG A 26 9.34 -10.05 -20.27
C ARG A 26 8.94 -11.28 -19.50
N ASN A 27 9.88 -11.89 -18.78
CA ASN A 27 9.62 -13.09 -18.00
C ASN A 27 8.61 -12.73 -16.88
N PRO A 28 7.42 -13.37 -16.82
CA PRO A 28 6.42 -13.06 -15.81
C PRO A 28 6.91 -13.34 -14.37
N CYS A 29 8.02 -14.07 -14.22
CA CYS A 29 8.55 -14.56 -12.97
C CYS A 29 9.74 -13.74 -12.45
N ASP A 30 10.21 -12.76 -13.21
CA ASP A 30 11.29 -11.86 -12.77
C ASP A 30 10.85 -10.97 -11.59
N GLY A 31 9.54 -10.92 -11.32
CA GLY A 31 8.90 -10.17 -10.23
C GLY A 31 8.86 -8.67 -10.45
N VAL A 32 10.02 -8.13 -10.83
CA VAL A 32 10.34 -6.71 -10.83
C VAL A 32 10.02 -6.08 -12.20
N ASP A 33 10.52 -6.67 -13.28
CA ASP A 33 10.25 -6.24 -14.66
C ASP A 33 9.14 -7.05 -15.34
N ALA A 34 8.47 -7.94 -14.60
CA ALA A 34 7.45 -8.82 -15.12
C ALA A 34 6.20 -8.06 -15.61
N SER A 35 5.63 -8.51 -16.73
CA SER A 35 4.30 -8.09 -17.21
C SER A 35 3.38 -9.31 -17.26
N PRO A 36 2.94 -9.82 -16.10
CA PRO A 36 2.12 -11.02 -16.05
C PRO A 36 0.72 -10.73 -16.61
N GLU A 37 0.16 -11.72 -17.30
CA GLU A 37 -1.29 -11.84 -17.45
C GLU A 37 -1.92 -12.03 -16.07
N LEU A 38 -2.87 -11.17 -15.73
CA LEU A 38 -3.60 -11.23 -14.46
C LEU A 38 -4.64 -12.35 -14.50
N TYR A 39 -4.92 -12.93 -13.33
CA TYR A 39 -5.79 -14.09 -13.12
C TYR A 39 -5.34 -15.33 -13.88
N HIS A 40 -4.03 -15.44 -14.14
CA HIS A 40 -3.39 -16.57 -14.78
C HIS A 40 -2.45 -17.28 -13.80
N GLU A 41 -2.65 -18.58 -13.59
CA GLU A 41 -1.76 -19.40 -12.77
C GLU A 41 -0.52 -19.80 -13.57
N TYR A 42 0.65 -19.33 -13.15
CA TYR A 42 1.94 -19.78 -13.65
C TYR A 42 2.46 -20.91 -12.77
N ARG A 43 2.95 -21.97 -13.40
CA ARG A 43 3.52 -23.14 -12.72
C ARG A 43 5.03 -23.19 -12.92
N THR A 44 5.66 -24.22 -12.35
CA THR A 44 7.12 -24.41 -12.36
C THR A 44 7.76 -24.55 -13.74
N ASP A 45 6.98 -24.81 -14.78
CA ASP A 45 7.43 -24.85 -16.18
C ASP A 45 7.60 -23.44 -16.79
N VAL A 46 6.81 -22.47 -16.33
CA VAL A 46 6.91 -21.07 -16.77
C VAL A 46 7.70 -20.21 -15.77
N CYS A 47 7.47 -20.43 -14.48
CA CYS A 47 8.17 -19.82 -13.36
C CYS A 47 8.96 -20.88 -12.57
N PRO A 48 10.18 -21.24 -13.03
CA PRO A 48 11.01 -22.19 -12.32
C PRO A 48 11.25 -21.71 -10.88
N PRO A 49 10.93 -22.54 -9.87
CA PRO A 49 11.05 -22.11 -8.49
C PRO A 49 12.52 -22.00 -8.09
N LYS A 50 12.83 -21.03 -7.24
CA LYS A 50 14.18 -20.87 -6.67
C LYS A 50 14.61 -22.09 -5.87
N ASN A 51 13.67 -22.68 -5.12
CA ASN A 51 13.89 -23.89 -4.36
C ASN A 51 13.07 -25.04 -4.96
N ARG A 52 13.69 -26.21 -5.08
CA ARG A 52 13.02 -27.41 -5.58
C ARG A 52 12.33 -28.17 -4.46
N LEU A 53 11.11 -28.59 -4.73
CA LEU A 53 10.34 -29.49 -3.88
C LEU A 53 10.81 -30.92 -4.07
N ASP A 54 11.01 -31.65 -2.98
CA ASP A 54 11.24 -33.09 -3.02
C ASP A 54 9.95 -33.87 -3.31
N ALA A 55 10.09 -35.14 -3.71
CA ALA A 55 8.97 -36.02 -4.02
C ALA A 55 8.05 -36.29 -2.82
N ASP A 56 8.56 -36.14 -1.60
CA ASP A 56 7.80 -36.25 -0.35
C ASP A 56 7.04 -34.96 0.02
N GLY A 57 7.13 -33.91 -0.82
CA GLY A 57 6.50 -32.62 -0.61
C GLY A 57 7.26 -31.70 0.35
N THR A 58 8.45 -32.09 0.81
CA THR A 58 9.31 -31.25 1.64
C THR A 58 10.15 -30.30 0.80
N CYS A 59 10.51 -29.18 1.42
CA CYS A 59 11.49 -28.23 0.92
C CYS A 59 12.82 -28.48 1.60
N PRO A 60 13.70 -29.29 1.00
CA PRO A 60 14.81 -29.83 1.74
C PRO A 60 15.89 -28.77 1.95
N PHE A 61 16.50 -28.77 3.13
CA PHE A 61 17.59 -27.87 3.48
C PHE A 61 18.93 -28.22 2.81
N VAL A 62 18.97 -29.25 1.93
CA VAL A 62 20.22 -29.74 1.34
C VAL A 62 20.96 -28.65 0.59
N ASP A 63 22.25 -28.52 0.90
CA ASP A 63 23.23 -27.73 0.17
C ASP A 63 23.39 -28.27 -1.25
N GLY A 64 22.77 -27.59 -2.22
CA GLY A 64 22.85 -28.01 -3.62
C GLY A 64 22.40 -26.91 -4.56
N PHE A 65 23.40 -26.23 -5.14
CA PHE A 65 23.39 -25.26 -6.26
C PHE A 65 23.16 -23.76 -6.00
N ASP A 66 22.57 -23.31 -4.90
CA ASP A 66 22.35 -21.86 -4.69
C ASP A 66 22.94 -21.32 -3.36
N GLY A 67 24.25 -21.04 -3.38
CA GLY A 67 24.88 -19.98 -2.59
C GLY A 67 25.16 -20.22 -1.08
N PRO A 68 26.10 -19.44 -0.49
CA PRO A 68 26.74 -19.73 0.81
C PRO A 68 25.99 -19.30 2.08
N ASP A 69 24.67 -19.09 2.06
CA ASP A 69 23.99 -18.32 3.14
C ASP A 69 22.78 -18.99 3.80
N LEU A 70 22.87 -20.31 4.05
CA LEU A 70 22.02 -20.99 5.06
C LEU A 70 22.05 -20.30 6.44
N LYS A 71 23.06 -19.46 6.70
CA LYS A 71 23.24 -18.62 7.89
C LYS A 71 22.01 -17.76 8.24
N TYR A 72 21.18 -17.41 7.25
CA TYR A 72 20.05 -16.50 7.44
C TYR A 72 18.68 -17.19 7.46
N LEU A 73 18.58 -18.48 7.16
CA LEU A 73 17.27 -19.10 6.95
C LEU A 73 16.52 -19.47 8.24
N ARG A 74 17.15 -19.35 9.41
CA ARG A 74 16.57 -19.76 10.72
C ARG A 74 15.86 -21.13 10.67
N CYS A 75 16.31 -22.01 9.77
CA CYS A 75 15.74 -23.30 9.46
C CYS A 75 14.27 -23.29 9.01
N ALA A 76 13.92 -22.34 8.13
CA ALA A 76 12.73 -22.39 7.29
C ALA A 76 13.14 -22.29 5.81
N LYS A 77 12.42 -22.98 4.93
CA LYS A 77 12.63 -22.93 3.49
C LYS A 77 11.29 -23.04 2.78
N TYR A 78 11.14 -22.28 1.70
CA TYR A 78 9.92 -22.24 0.90
C TYR A 78 10.21 -22.67 -0.54
N CYS A 79 9.44 -23.60 -1.08
CA CYS A 79 9.46 -23.98 -2.49
C CYS A 79 8.15 -23.56 -3.11
N GLU A 80 8.23 -22.56 -3.96
CA GLU A 80 7.12 -22.14 -4.79
C GLU A 80 6.74 -23.26 -5.77
N ILE A 81 5.45 -23.45 -5.99
CA ILE A 81 4.90 -24.43 -6.93
C ILE A 81 4.05 -23.73 -7.99
N ARG A 82 3.37 -22.64 -7.60
CA ARG A 82 2.57 -21.82 -8.49
C ARG A 82 2.56 -20.37 -8.03
N THR A 83 2.43 -19.47 -8.98
CA THR A 83 2.23 -18.05 -8.75
C THR A 83 1.06 -17.53 -9.58
N ASN A 84 0.35 -16.54 -9.04
CA ASN A 84 -0.75 -15.85 -9.71
C ASN A 84 -0.64 -14.35 -9.44
N PHE A 85 -1.18 -13.55 -10.35
CA PHE A 85 -1.24 -12.10 -10.20
C PHE A 85 -2.68 -11.64 -10.36
N PHE A 86 -3.17 -10.74 -9.52
CA PHE A 86 -4.54 -10.25 -9.62
C PHE A 86 -4.65 -8.82 -9.11
N TRP A 87 -5.74 -8.14 -9.46
CA TRP A 87 -6.02 -6.82 -8.89
C TRP A 87 -6.40 -6.93 -7.43
N GLY A 88 -5.70 -6.18 -6.59
CA GLY A 88 -6.03 -6.00 -5.18
C GLY A 88 -7.20 -5.03 -5.01
N ARG A 89 -7.56 -4.81 -3.75
CA ARG A 89 -8.59 -3.84 -3.38
C ARG A 89 -8.13 -2.43 -3.70
N GLU A 90 -9.04 -1.60 -4.20
CA GLU A 90 -8.78 -0.20 -4.48
C GLU A 90 -8.37 0.59 -3.21
N GLN A 91 -7.55 1.62 -3.40
CA GLN A 91 -6.95 2.47 -2.36
C GLN A 91 -7.14 3.95 -2.73
N PRO A 92 -8.21 4.62 -2.26
CA PRO A 92 -8.61 5.96 -2.72
C PRO A 92 -7.54 7.04 -2.49
N PHE A 93 -7.28 7.92 -3.45
CA PHE A 93 -6.39 9.05 -3.18
C PHE A 93 -7.10 10.10 -2.31
N ALA A 94 -6.45 10.53 -1.24
CA ALA A 94 -6.96 11.60 -0.39
C ALA A 94 -7.21 12.89 -1.18
N ASN A 95 -8.33 13.57 -0.87
CA ASN A 95 -8.73 14.85 -1.47
C ASN A 95 -8.88 14.81 -3.00
N THR A 96 -9.35 13.69 -3.56
CA THR A 96 -9.62 13.57 -5.00
C THR A 96 -11.09 13.42 -5.35
N TYR A 97 -11.97 13.54 -4.35
CA TYR A 97 -13.41 13.54 -4.55
C TYR A 97 -13.86 14.78 -5.30
N CYS A 98 -14.78 14.60 -6.24
CA CYS A 98 -15.26 15.67 -7.09
C CYS A 98 -16.71 15.47 -7.51
N HIS A 99 -17.35 16.58 -7.90
CA HIS A 99 -18.76 16.63 -8.26
C HIS A 99 -18.95 17.15 -9.68
N GLY A 100 -19.72 16.46 -10.50
CA GLY A 100 -20.13 16.93 -11.80
C GLY A 100 -21.01 18.19 -11.73
N PRO A 101 -21.09 18.97 -12.81
CA PRO A 101 -20.62 18.66 -14.16
C PRO A 101 -19.22 19.22 -14.50
N MET A 102 -18.30 19.30 -13.53
CA MET A 102 -16.92 19.71 -13.80
C MET A 102 -16.04 18.53 -14.22
N ALA A 103 -14.87 18.84 -14.80
CA ALA A 103 -13.84 17.86 -15.04
C ALA A 103 -13.01 17.67 -13.78
N CYS A 104 -12.84 16.42 -13.35
CA CYS A 104 -11.96 16.04 -12.27
C CYS A 104 -10.60 15.67 -12.83
N THR A 105 -9.52 16.06 -12.17
CA THR A 105 -8.16 15.77 -12.65
C THR A 105 -7.30 15.29 -11.51
N ILE A 106 -6.44 14.33 -11.81
CA ILE A 106 -5.35 13.88 -10.94
C ILE A 106 -4.01 14.11 -11.63
N THR A 107 -2.96 14.31 -10.84
CA THR A 107 -1.59 14.57 -11.32
C THR A 107 -0.64 13.47 -10.82
N GLU A 108 0.48 13.25 -11.52
CA GLU A 108 1.51 12.27 -11.14
C GLU A 108 2.20 12.58 -9.80
N THR A 109 2.04 13.81 -9.30
CA THR A 109 2.54 14.22 -7.98
C THR A 109 1.72 13.66 -6.82
N LYS A 110 0.55 13.07 -7.10
CA LYS A 110 -0.27 12.41 -6.08
C LYS A 110 0.29 11.03 -5.79
N THR A 111 0.54 10.79 -4.50
CA THR A 111 1.12 9.55 -3.99
C THR A 111 0.24 9.02 -2.88
N ARG A 112 0.19 7.70 -2.71
CA ARG A 112 -0.41 7.04 -1.55
C ARG A 112 0.41 5.82 -1.20
N THR A 113 0.60 5.52 0.08
CA THR A 113 1.14 4.22 0.48
C THR A 113 0.03 3.19 0.46
N VAL A 114 0.26 2.09 -0.24
CA VAL A 114 -0.65 0.95 -0.31
C VAL A 114 -0.18 -0.08 0.69
N THR A 115 -1.11 -0.67 1.44
CA THR A 115 -0.87 -1.79 2.34
C THR A 115 -1.58 -3.05 1.85
N TRP A 116 -0.96 -4.20 2.09
CA TRP A 116 -1.46 -5.52 1.75
C TRP A 116 -1.04 -6.54 2.80
N ASN A 117 -1.91 -6.76 3.78
CA ASN A 117 -1.64 -7.65 4.92
C ASN A 117 -2.34 -9.01 4.78
N ALA A 118 -2.15 -9.71 3.66
CA ALA A 118 -2.79 -11.03 3.45
C ALA A 118 -2.19 -12.18 4.30
N GLY A 119 -1.08 -11.96 5.02
CA GLY A 119 -0.31 -13.01 5.69
C GLY A 119 -0.30 -13.00 7.23
N GLY A 120 -0.92 -12.02 7.89
CA GLY A 120 -0.78 -11.82 9.34
C GLY A 120 0.66 -11.55 9.78
N ASN A 121 0.92 -11.58 11.09
CA ASN A 121 2.27 -11.43 11.65
C ASN A 121 3.12 -12.67 11.33
N LEU A 122 3.76 -12.67 10.16
CA LEU A 122 4.73 -13.69 9.79
C LEU A 122 5.93 -13.63 10.74
N SER A 123 6.34 -14.79 11.25
CA SER A 123 7.59 -14.87 11.99
C SER A 123 8.75 -14.46 11.07
N LEU A 124 9.79 -13.84 11.64
CA LEU A 124 10.97 -13.42 10.88
C LEU A 124 11.58 -14.58 10.07
N LYS A 125 11.57 -15.78 10.66
CA LYS A 125 11.98 -17.04 10.03
C LYS A 125 11.17 -17.35 8.76
N VAL A 126 9.84 -17.25 8.81
CA VAL A 126 8.99 -17.51 7.66
C VAL A 126 9.15 -16.43 6.59
N ARG A 127 9.28 -15.16 7.01
CA ARG A 127 9.52 -14.04 6.10
C ARG A 127 10.81 -14.22 5.31
N GLU A 128 11.92 -14.57 5.98
CA GLU A 128 13.22 -14.85 5.33
C GLU A 128 13.11 -16.02 4.34
N ALA A 129 12.39 -17.09 4.71
CA ALA A 129 12.16 -18.23 3.82
C ALA A 129 11.37 -17.85 2.56
N LEU A 130 10.35 -17.00 2.68
CA LEU A 130 9.59 -16.48 1.54
C LEU A 130 10.44 -15.57 0.66
N THR A 131 11.22 -14.64 1.26
CA THR A 131 12.09 -13.72 0.52
C THR A 131 13.07 -14.47 -0.38
N LEU A 132 13.61 -15.59 0.11
CA LEU A 132 14.54 -16.42 -0.64
C LEU A 132 13.85 -17.43 -1.56
N GLY A 133 12.63 -17.89 -1.23
CA GLY A 133 11.95 -18.97 -1.95
C GLY A 133 10.98 -18.54 -3.05
N VAL A 134 10.41 -17.34 -2.96
CA VAL A 134 9.44 -16.81 -3.93
C VAL A 134 10.17 -16.24 -5.16
N SER A 135 9.72 -16.59 -6.37
CA SER A 135 10.23 -16.00 -7.61
C SER A 135 9.98 -14.49 -7.62
N GLY A 136 10.96 -13.70 -8.05
CA GLY A 136 10.85 -12.24 -7.94
C GLY A 136 11.01 -11.66 -6.51
N SER A 137 11.29 -12.50 -5.51
CA SER A 137 11.43 -12.14 -4.09
C SER A 137 10.10 -11.90 -3.36
N TYR A 138 10.15 -11.99 -2.03
CA TYR A 138 9.07 -11.58 -1.12
C TYR A 138 9.47 -10.27 -0.43
N SER A 139 8.59 -9.27 -0.47
CA SER A 139 8.80 -7.90 -0.01
C SER A 139 7.83 -7.52 1.11
N SER A 140 7.97 -6.31 1.67
CA SER A 140 7.08 -5.83 2.73
C SER A 140 5.64 -5.71 2.23
N ALA A 141 4.70 -5.72 3.18
CA ALA A 141 3.28 -5.55 2.95
C ALA A 141 2.89 -4.15 2.44
N GLU A 142 3.84 -3.25 2.23
CA GLU A 142 3.58 -1.85 1.97
C GLU A 142 4.57 -1.24 0.98
N ALA A 143 4.07 -0.38 0.11
CA ALA A 143 4.90 0.40 -0.81
C ALA A 143 4.13 1.62 -1.31
N ASP A 144 4.88 2.60 -1.82
CA ASP A 144 4.30 3.82 -2.35
C ASP A 144 3.79 3.60 -3.78
N ALA A 145 2.59 4.09 -4.03
CA ALA A 145 1.94 4.13 -5.33
C ALA A 145 1.86 5.57 -5.83
N PHE A 146 2.08 5.75 -7.13
CA PHE A 146 2.03 7.03 -7.81
C PHE A 146 0.81 7.09 -8.71
N ALA A 147 0.09 8.20 -8.68
CA ALA A 147 -1.05 8.39 -9.55
C ALA A 147 -0.59 8.53 -11.01
N ARG A 148 -1.40 8.04 -11.94
CA ARG A 148 -1.28 8.42 -13.36
C ARG A 148 -2.06 9.71 -13.60
N ALA A 149 -1.49 10.69 -14.29
CA ALA A 149 -2.21 11.93 -14.59
C ALA A 149 -3.26 11.72 -15.68
N PHE A 150 -4.52 12.04 -15.37
CA PHE A 150 -5.60 12.14 -16.36
C PHE A 150 -6.79 12.94 -15.80
N SER A 151 -7.73 13.26 -16.70
CA SER A 151 -8.96 13.97 -16.37
C SER A 151 -10.19 13.16 -16.76
N VAL A 152 -11.23 13.24 -15.93
CA VAL A 152 -12.52 12.61 -16.16
C VAL A 152 -13.61 13.66 -16.15
N LYS A 153 -14.43 13.68 -17.21
CA LYS A 153 -15.62 14.51 -17.27
C LYS A 153 -16.78 13.80 -16.59
N LEU A 154 -17.44 14.50 -15.66
CA LEU A 154 -18.63 14.03 -14.97
C LEU A 154 -19.89 14.67 -15.54
N GLU A 155 -20.98 13.90 -15.57
CA GLU A 155 -22.31 14.41 -15.90
C GLU A 155 -22.96 15.08 -14.68
N ASN A 156 -24.13 15.69 -14.87
CA ASN A 156 -24.91 16.20 -13.74
C ASN A 156 -25.26 15.05 -12.78
N ASN A 157 -25.11 15.31 -11.48
CA ASN A 157 -25.37 14.33 -10.41
C ASN A 157 -24.44 13.10 -10.40
N GLU A 158 -23.39 13.11 -11.23
CA GLU A 158 -22.28 12.16 -11.09
C GLU A 158 -21.21 12.77 -10.20
N CYS A 159 -20.72 11.96 -9.28
CA CYS A 159 -19.60 12.24 -8.41
C CYS A 159 -18.53 11.16 -8.61
N GLY A 160 -17.41 11.28 -7.92
CA GLY A 160 -16.44 10.20 -7.90
C GLY A 160 -15.13 10.62 -7.29
N TYR A 161 -14.19 9.70 -7.28
CA TYR A 161 -12.85 9.91 -6.75
C TYR A 161 -11.84 9.10 -7.54
N PHE A 162 -10.58 9.50 -7.46
CA PHE A 162 -9.48 8.74 -8.01
C PHE A 162 -8.98 7.74 -6.97
N THR A 163 -8.59 6.56 -7.42
CA THR A 163 -8.11 5.48 -6.55
C THR A 163 -7.01 4.71 -7.24
N PHE A 164 -6.10 4.14 -6.46
CA PHE A 164 -5.08 3.23 -6.97
C PHE A 164 -5.52 1.79 -6.77
N VAL A 165 -5.39 0.95 -7.78
CA VAL A 165 -5.67 -0.49 -7.70
C VAL A 165 -4.34 -1.23 -7.87
N PRO A 166 -3.79 -1.83 -6.81
CA PRO A 166 -2.51 -2.51 -6.88
C PRO A 166 -2.64 -3.86 -7.58
N VAL A 167 -1.56 -4.33 -8.20
CA VAL A 167 -1.39 -5.73 -8.58
C VAL A 167 -0.81 -6.50 -7.40
N ILE A 168 -1.47 -7.59 -7.04
CA ILE A 168 -1.05 -8.51 -6.00
C ILE A 168 -0.37 -9.70 -6.64
N HIS A 169 0.80 -10.07 -6.10
CA HIS A 169 1.53 -11.28 -6.43
C HIS A 169 1.26 -12.33 -5.35
N ASP A 170 0.61 -13.43 -5.73
CA ASP A 170 0.24 -14.53 -4.84
C ASP A 170 1.04 -15.79 -5.19
N SER A 171 1.83 -16.26 -4.24
CA SER A 171 2.70 -17.43 -4.38
C SER A 171 2.23 -18.54 -3.47
N CYS A 172 2.07 -19.74 -4.02
CA CYS A 172 1.71 -20.94 -3.27
C CYS A 172 2.73 -22.06 -3.47
N GLY A 173 3.01 -22.78 -2.38
CA GLY A 173 4.10 -23.75 -2.35
C GLY A 173 4.09 -24.63 -1.11
N SER A 174 5.25 -25.19 -0.76
CA SER A 174 5.47 -25.84 0.53
C SER A 174 6.41 -25.00 1.39
N LEU A 175 6.06 -24.84 2.66
CA LEU A 175 6.92 -24.25 3.68
C LEU A 175 7.42 -25.36 4.60
N THR A 176 8.72 -25.59 4.64
CA THR A 176 9.35 -26.56 5.55
C THR A 176 10.14 -25.83 6.61
N GLU A 177 9.95 -26.22 7.86
CA GLU A 177 10.63 -25.70 9.03
C GLU A 177 11.33 -26.84 9.77
N GLY A 178 12.58 -26.63 10.18
CA GLY A 178 13.34 -27.53 11.04
C GLY A 178 13.87 -26.82 12.28
N PRO A 179 14.35 -27.57 13.28
CA PRO A 179 15.09 -27.01 14.40
C PRO A 179 16.51 -26.60 13.96
N ALA A 180 16.99 -25.52 14.58
CA ALA A 180 18.39 -25.15 14.55
C ALA A 180 19.19 -26.07 15.49
N ASP A 181 20.24 -26.69 14.98
CA ASP A 181 21.27 -27.34 15.76
C ASP A 181 22.23 -26.27 16.31
N ASN A 182 22.18 -26.09 17.63
CA ASN A 182 22.99 -25.14 18.38
C ASN A 182 24.12 -25.83 19.14
N THR A 183 24.74 -26.87 18.56
CA THR A 183 25.84 -27.60 19.20
C THR A 183 26.93 -26.63 19.69
N PRO A 184 27.23 -26.62 21.02
CA PRO A 184 28.23 -25.72 21.59
C PRO A 184 29.60 -25.89 20.94
N GLY A 185 30.22 -24.79 20.51
CA GLY A 185 31.53 -24.78 19.85
C GLY A 185 31.49 -24.57 18.34
N PHE A 186 30.31 -24.66 17.71
CA PHE A 186 30.11 -24.17 16.36
C PHE A 186 29.67 -22.70 16.40
N PRO A 187 30.32 -21.79 15.65
CA PRO A 187 29.98 -20.38 15.67
C PRO A 187 28.61 -20.07 15.04
N ARG A 188 27.87 -21.08 14.54
CA ARG A 188 26.68 -20.91 13.71
C ARG A 188 25.67 -22.04 13.95
N ALA A 189 24.41 -21.66 14.10
CA ALA A 189 23.28 -22.58 14.04
C ALA A 189 23.23 -23.21 12.64
N THR A 190 23.27 -24.53 12.56
CA THR A 190 23.00 -25.27 11.31
C THR A 190 21.60 -25.84 11.37
N CYS A 191 20.96 -26.08 10.24
CA CYS A 191 19.66 -26.74 10.24
C CYS A 191 19.87 -28.23 10.31
N THR A 192 19.10 -28.92 11.14
CA THR A 192 19.23 -30.37 11.21
C THR A 192 18.86 -31.00 9.86
N ASP A 193 19.68 -31.92 9.37
CA ASP A 193 19.35 -32.77 8.22
C ASP A 193 18.40 -33.92 8.58
N ASP A 194 18.06 -34.06 9.87
CA ASP A 194 17.11 -35.04 10.35
C ASP A 194 15.69 -34.67 9.90
N ARG A 195 15.29 -35.22 8.74
CA ARG A 195 13.95 -35.02 8.16
C ARG A 195 12.82 -35.39 9.10
N GLY A 196 13.05 -36.31 10.06
CA GLY A 196 12.07 -36.67 11.08
C GLY A 196 11.74 -35.53 12.04
N LYS A 197 12.56 -34.47 12.08
CA LYS A 197 12.34 -33.27 12.89
C LYS A 197 11.81 -32.08 12.08
N TRP A 198 11.58 -32.25 10.78
CA TRP A 198 11.03 -31.19 9.95
C TRP A 198 9.50 -31.17 10.06
N SER A 199 8.94 -29.96 10.08
CA SER A 199 7.51 -29.70 9.92
C SER A 199 7.30 -29.09 8.55
N THR A 200 6.43 -29.69 7.73
CA THR A 200 6.13 -29.16 6.39
C THR A 200 4.65 -28.82 6.27
N THR A 201 4.38 -27.59 5.89
CA THR A 201 3.05 -27.12 5.51
C THR A 201 2.99 -27.05 3.99
N GLY A 202 2.33 -28.03 3.38
CA GLY A 202 2.01 -28.00 1.95
C GLY A 202 0.91 -26.98 1.64
N ASN A 203 0.87 -26.52 0.40
CA ASN A 203 -0.09 -25.51 -0.06
C ASN A 203 -0.09 -24.21 0.79
N TYR A 204 1.08 -23.83 1.29
CA TYR A 204 1.30 -22.58 1.99
C TYR A 204 1.32 -21.43 0.97
N CYS A 205 0.28 -20.59 1.03
CA CYS A 205 0.11 -19.45 0.14
C CYS A 205 0.38 -18.14 0.87
N GLN A 206 1.08 -17.23 0.21
CA GLN A 206 1.32 -15.88 0.68
C GLN A 206 1.23 -14.91 -0.48
N SER A 207 0.53 -13.80 -0.23
CA SER A 207 0.34 -12.75 -1.21
C SER A 207 1.02 -11.46 -0.76
N GLN A 208 1.54 -10.71 -1.71
CA GLN A 208 2.29 -9.47 -1.50
C GLN A 208 1.99 -8.46 -2.61
N LEU A 209 2.35 -7.20 -2.41
CA LEU A 209 2.32 -6.20 -3.47
C LEU A 209 3.35 -6.57 -4.54
N LYS A 210 2.93 -6.55 -5.81
CA LYS A 210 3.87 -6.56 -6.93
C LYS A 210 4.54 -5.19 -6.98
N ARG A 211 5.87 -5.17 -7.18
CA ARG A 211 6.66 -3.94 -7.24
C ARG A 211 7.42 -3.81 -8.54
N HIS A 212 7.70 -2.56 -8.89
CA HIS A 212 8.66 -2.17 -9.91
C HIS A 212 10.11 -2.20 -9.39
N PRO A 213 11.12 -2.08 -10.27
CA PRO A 213 12.53 -2.04 -9.86
C PRO A 213 12.89 -0.88 -8.93
N ASP A 214 12.10 0.19 -8.94
CA ASP A 214 12.25 1.37 -8.08
C ASP A 214 11.50 1.23 -6.74
N GLU A 215 11.05 0.01 -6.39
CA GLU A 215 10.31 -0.34 -5.18
C GLU A 215 8.88 0.21 -5.09
N THR A 216 8.41 0.93 -6.11
CA THR A 216 7.02 1.41 -6.18
C THR A 216 6.05 0.28 -6.47
N VAL A 217 4.79 0.44 -6.07
CA VAL A 217 3.74 -0.58 -6.28
C VAL A 217 3.32 -0.59 -7.74
N ASP A 218 3.27 -1.77 -8.33
CA ASP A 218 2.65 -1.98 -9.64
C ASP A 218 1.12 -1.94 -9.51
N GLY A 219 0.45 -1.26 -10.43
CA GLY A 219 -0.98 -1.05 -10.39
C GLY A 219 -1.46 -0.03 -11.41
N ASP A 220 -2.71 0.38 -11.30
CA ASP A 220 -3.25 1.47 -12.13
C ASP A 220 -4.07 2.46 -11.30
N THR A 221 -4.11 3.70 -11.77
CA THR A 221 -5.00 4.73 -11.24
C THR A 221 -6.28 4.75 -12.04
N ILE A 222 -7.40 4.53 -11.37
CA ILE A 222 -8.72 4.57 -11.99
C ILE A 222 -9.57 5.67 -11.36
N PHE A 223 -10.69 5.97 -12.02
CA PHE A 223 -11.71 6.86 -11.49
C PHE A 223 -12.98 6.07 -11.19
N VAL A 224 -13.42 6.10 -9.94
CA VAL A 224 -14.66 5.45 -9.50
C VAL A 224 -15.78 6.45 -9.59
N ARG A 225 -16.76 6.17 -10.45
CA ARG A 225 -17.94 7.03 -10.58
C ARG A 225 -18.98 6.66 -9.53
N THR A 226 -19.55 7.65 -8.87
CA THR A 226 -20.61 7.46 -7.87
C THR A 226 -21.81 8.36 -8.18
N ASP A 227 -22.99 7.97 -7.70
CA ASP A 227 -24.14 8.85 -7.66
C ASP A 227 -23.99 9.84 -6.50
N CYS A 228 -24.07 11.15 -6.77
CA CYS A 228 -23.81 12.17 -5.75
C CYS A 228 -24.76 12.10 -4.55
N SER A 229 -26.00 11.64 -4.74
CA SER A 229 -27.03 11.65 -3.70
C SER A 229 -26.96 10.42 -2.80
N THR A 230 -26.69 9.26 -3.38
CA THR A 230 -26.67 7.97 -2.68
C THR A 230 -25.27 7.49 -2.36
N ARG A 231 -24.25 8.15 -2.94
CA ARG A 231 -22.82 7.80 -2.86
C ARG A 231 -22.53 6.37 -3.29
N LYS A 232 -23.44 5.75 -4.04
CA LYS A 232 -23.25 4.39 -4.57
C LYS A 232 -22.40 4.46 -5.82
N PRO A 233 -21.50 3.49 -6.04
CA PRO A 233 -20.92 3.30 -7.35
C PRO A 233 -22.01 3.28 -8.41
N LEU A 234 -21.80 4.02 -9.51
CA LEU A 234 -22.66 3.93 -10.68
C LEU A 234 -22.60 2.50 -11.28
N PRO A 235 -23.57 2.12 -12.12
CA PRO A 235 -23.58 0.79 -12.73
C PRO A 235 -22.31 0.48 -13.54
N ASP A 236 -22.01 -0.80 -13.71
CA ASP A 236 -20.76 -1.30 -14.29
C ASP A 236 -20.45 -0.74 -15.69
N ASP A 237 -21.44 -0.42 -16.51
CA ASP A 237 -21.24 0.17 -17.84
C ASP A 237 -20.62 1.58 -17.79
N LYS A 238 -20.69 2.25 -16.63
CA LYS A 238 -20.06 3.54 -16.37
C LYS A 238 -18.71 3.44 -15.65
N GLN A 239 -18.33 2.26 -15.16
CA GLN A 239 -17.09 2.05 -14.41
C GLN A 239 -15.92 1.64 -15.31
N ASP A 240 -14.72 1.87 -14.79
CA ASP A 240 -13.49 1.30 -15.35
C ASP A 240 -13.53 -0.24 -15.31
N ASP A 241 -12.96 -0.91 -16.32
CA ASP A 241 -12.95 -2.36 -16.42
C ASP A 241 -12.14 -3.03 -15.29
N ILE A 242 -11.16 -2.32 -14.69
CA ILE A 242 -10.43 -2.78 -13.51
C ILE A 242 -11.35 -2.79 -12.29
N TYR A 243 -12.18 -1.77 -12.12
CA TYR A 243 -13.10 -1.68 -10.97
C TYR A 243 -14.07 -2.86 -10.90
N LYS A 244 -14.48 -3.40 -12.06
CA LYS A 244 -15.41 -4.52 -12.16
C LYS A 244 -14.80 -5.86 -11.74
N ARG A 245 -13.48 -5.90 -11.50
CA ARG A 245 -12.78 -7.16 -11.22
C ARG A 245 -13.03 -7.63 -9.78
N PRO A 246 -13.07 -8.95 -9.54
CA PRO A 246 -13.31 -9.48 -8.20
C PRO A 246 -12.30 -8.95 -7.18
N GLY A 247 -12.79 -8.47 -6.04
CA GLY A 247 -11.96 -7.97 -4.94
C GLY A 247 -11.49 -6.53 -5.08
N VAL A 248 -11.69 -5.87 -6.24
CA VAL A 248 -11.29 -4.48 -6.45
C VAL A 248 -12.18 -3.49 -5.69
N PRO A 249 -13.52 -3.52 -5.83
CA PRO A 249 -14.38 -2.57 -5.13
C PRO A 249 -14.25 -2.70 -3.62
N LEU A 250 -14.18 -1.56 -2.92
CA LEU A 250 -14.27 -1.54 -1.47
C LEU A 250 -15.59 -2.19 -0.97
N PRO A 251 -15.56 -2.91 0.16
CA PRO A 251 -16.77 -3.27 0.89
C PRO A 251 -17.66 -2.05 1.12
N ARG A 252 -18.98 -2.25 1.06
CA ARG A 252 -19.95 -1.14 1.14
C ARG A 252 -19.74 -0.24 2.35
N VAL A 253 -19.43 -0.82 3.50
CA VAL A 253 -19.19 -0.09 4.75
C VAL A 253 -18.01 0.88 4.62
N LEU A 254 -16.92 0.45 3.96
CA LEU A 254 -15.75 1.30 3.72
C LEU A 254 -16.05 2.37 2.67
N GLN A 255 -16.81 2.05 1.62
CA GLN A 255 -17.26 3.06 0.64
C GLN A 255 -18.08 4.17 1.30
N ASP A 256 -19.03 3.80 2.16
CA ASP A 256 -19.85 4.76 2.89
C ASP A 256 -19.02 5.59 3.87
N ALA A 257 -17.99 4.99 4.50
CA ALA A 257 -17.05 5.68 5.37
C ALA A 257 -16.23 6.73 4.59
N TRP A 258 -15.64 6.36 3.45
CA TRP A 258 -14.92 7.27 2.55
C TRP A 258 -15.80 8.42 2.08
N ALA A 259 -17.00 8.11 1.59
CA ALA A 259 -17.91 9.13 1.10
C ALA A 259 -18.38 10.08 2.21
N THR A 260 -18.55 9.58 3.44
CA THR A 260 -18.85 10.43 4.61
C THR A 260 -17.69 11.35 4.93
N THR A 261 -16.47 10.83 4.96
CA THR A 261 -15.26 11.64 5.15
C THR A 261 -15.15 12.75 4.11
N PHE A 262 -15.38 12.44 2.83
CA PHE A 262 -15.31 13.45 1.77
C PHE A 262 -16.35 14.53 1.93
N ASP A 263 -17.59 14.17 2.29
CA ASP A 263 -18.63 15.17 2.52
C ASP A 263 -18.26 16.07 3.70
N GLN A 264 -17.78 15.51 4.81
CA GLN A 264 -17.36 16.28 5.98
C GLN A 264 -16.13 17.19 5.68
N MET A 265 -15.25 16.77 4.78
CA MET A 265 -14.16 17.63 4.27
C MET A 265 -14.69 18.75 3.36
N SER A 266 -15.74 18.50 2.58
CA SER A 266 -16.32 19.47 1.66
C SER A 266 -17.23 20.51 2.34
N THR A 267 -17.96 20.12 3.39
CA THR A 267 -18.81 21.01 4.21
C THR A 267 -18.00 21.88 5.15
N GLY A 268 -16.74 21.51 5.38
CA GLY A 268 -15.83 22.21 6.28
C GLY A 268 -15.90 21.76 7.73
N ASP A 269 -16.60 20.66 8.02
CA ASP A 269 -16.62 20.05 9.36
C ASP A 269 -15.22 19.52 9.74
N PHE A 270 -14.39 19.19 8.74
CA PHE A 270 -12.94 18.92 8.89
C PHE A 270 -12.06 20.03 8.33
N ASN A 271 -12.52 21.28 8.31
CA ASN A 271 -11.64 22.37 7.94
C ASN A 271 -10.47 22.44 8.92
N ILE A 272 -9.28 22.16 8.40
CA ILE A 272 -8.04 22.39 9.11
C ILE A 272 -7.99 23.89 9.44
N GLN A 273 -8.04 24.20 10.73
CA GLN A 273 -7.89 25.55 11.23
C GLN A 273 -6.39 25.91 11.19
N GLY A 274 -6.05 26.78 10.24
CA GLY A 274 -4.69 27.27 10.06
C GLY A 274 -3.86 26.40 9.11
N ALA A 275 -2.55 26.57 9.19
CA ALA A 275 -1.61 25.79 8.39
C ALA A 275 -1.29 24.46 9.09
N ILE A 276 -1.07 23.40 8.30
CA ILE A 276 -0.46 22.18 8.83
C ILE A 276 0.94 22.54 9.34
N GLU A 277 1.17 22.28 10.62
CA GLU A 277 2.45 22.52 11.27
C GLU A 277 3.34 21.31 11.03
N CYS A 278 4.40 21.47 10.23
CA CYS A 278 5.36 20.40 9.99
C CYS A 278 6.55 20.50 10.95
N SER A 279 7.01 19.36 11.44
CA SER A 279 8.11 19.26 12.40
C SER A 279 9.01 18.05 12.09
N GLY A 280 10.22 18.10 12.66
CA GLY A 280 11.27 17.11 12.42
C GLY A 280 12.26 17.56 11.34
N GLU A 281 13.53 17.22 11.52
CA GLU A 281 14.56 17.42 10.51
C GLU A 281 14.77 16.13 9.71
N GLY A 282 14.82 16.25 8.38
CA GLY A 282 15.13 15.16 7.47
C GLY A 282 13.92 14.34 6.99
N SER A 283 14.20 13.45 6.03
CA SER A 283 13.24 12.46 5.51
C SER A 283 13.02 11.36 6.54
N GLY A 284 12.41 11.69 7.68
CA GLY A 284 11.97 10.71 8.68
C GLY A 284 11.12 9.57 8.07
N PRO A 285 10.45 8.75 8.89
CA PRO A 285 9.77 7.55 8.39
C PRO A 285 8.42 7.90 7.73
N LEU A 286 8.43 8.68 6.63
CA LEU A 286 7.24 9.12 5.90
C LEU A 286 6.39 7.92 5.53
N HIS A 287 7.10 6.91 5.04
CA HIS A 287 6.57 5.61 4.73
C HIS A 287 5.82 4.98 5.93
N ALA A 288 6.38 5.03 7.14
CA ALA A 288 5.75 4.46 8.32
C ALA A 288 4.46 5.21 8.73
N CYS A 289 4.43 6.54 8.63
CA CYS A 289 3.21 7.29 8.93
C CYS A 289 2.09 6.99 7.94
N ARG A 290 2.43 6.89 6.65
CA ARG A 290 1.46 6.57 5.60
C ARG A 290 1.00 5.12 5.66
N ALA A 291 1.90 4.17 5.96
CA ALA A 291 1.57 2.78 6.23
C ALA A 291 0.55 2.65 7.37
N LEU A 292 0.75 3.42 8.45
CA LEU A 292 -0.18 3.45 9.56
C LEU A 292 -1.55 4.01 9.15
N GLY A 293 -1.58 5.10 8.37
CA GLY A 293 -2.81 5.63 7.78
C GLY A 293 -3.54 4.61 6.91
N ALA A 294 -2.82 3.93 6.01
CA ALA A 294 -3.35 2.87 5.16
C ALA A 294 -3.92 1.69 5.97
N GLY A 295 -3.21 1.28 7.03
CA GLY A 295 -3.70 0.28 7.97
C GLY A 295 -5.02 0.69 8.66
N GLN A 296 -5.19 1.96 9.02
CA GLN A 296 -6.45 2.48 9.57
C GLN A 296 -7.59 2.49 8.54
N ALA A 297 -7.28 2.82 7.28
CA ALA A 297 -8.27 2.82 6.20
C ALA A 297 -8.86 1.43 5.90
N ASP A 298 -8.10 0.37 6.23
CA ASP A 298 -8.48 -1.02 6.03
C ASP A 298 -9.29 -1.62 7.21
N ILE A 299 -9.43 -0.90 8.34
CA ILE A 299 -10.20 -1.39 9.49
C ILE A 299 -11.69 -1.36 9.15
N GLU A 300 -12.26 -2.54 8.95
CA GLU A 300 -13.70 -2.72 8.84
C GLU A 300 -14.36 -2.51 10.21
N GLY A 301 -15.00 -1.36 10.39
CA GLY A 301 -15.70 -1.07 11.63
C GLY A 301 -16.21 0.35 11.74
N LYS A 302 -17.27 0.53 12.51
CA LYS A 302 -17.79 1.84 12.93
C LYS A 302 -17.28 2.13 14.33
N TRP A 303 -15.98 2.33 14.49
CA TRP A 303 -15.51 3.01 15.70
C TRP A 303 -15.35 4.50 15.36
N THR A 304 -15.77 5.34 16.30
CA THR A 304 -15.56 6.78 16.26
C THR A 304 -14.52 7.13 17.30
N ILE A 305 -13.87 8.30 17.15
CA ILE A 305 -13.00 8.82 18.20
C ILE A 305 -13.72 8.75 19.55
N PRO A 306 -13.06 8.23 20.60
CA PRO A 306 -13.67 8.14 21.92
C PRO A 306 -13.93 9.52 22.51
N ALA A 307 -14.83 9.57 23.49
CA ALA A 307 -15.00 10.78 24.29
C ALA A 307 -13.67 11.11 24.99
N GLY A 308 -13.32 12.40 25.03
CA GLY A 308 -12.08 12.88 25.62
C GLY A 308 -12.31 14.17 26.38
N ARG A 309 -11.53 14.43 27.43
CA ARG A 309 -11.57 15.72 28.11
C ARG A 309 -10.52 16.64 27.54
N LYS A 310 -10.75 17.95 27.63
CA LYS A 310 -9.78 18.96 27.26
C LYS A 310 -8.42 18.69 27.92
N GLY A 311 -7.37 18.66 27.09
CA GLY A 311 -5.99 18.42 27.52
C GLY A 311 -5.59 16.94 27.61
N ASP A 312 -6.55 16.02 27.49
CA ASP A 312 -6.23 14.61 27.30
C ASP A 312 -5.75 14.38 25.86
N HIS A 313 -5.12 13.23 25.63
CA HIS A 313 -4.84 12.73 24.30
C HIS A 313 -5.27 11.26 24.18
N HIS A 314 -5.65 10.87 22.98
CA HIS A 314 -5.94 9.48 22.65
C HIS A 314 -4.93 8.97 21.63
N TRP A 315 -4.19 7.93 22.00
CA TRP A 315 -3.22 7.29 21.13
C TRP A 315 -3.88 6.14 20.37
N PHE A 316 -3.60 6.07 19.07
CA PHE A 316 -4.23 5.07 18.19
C PHE A 316 -3.26 4.00 17.69
N GLY A 317 -1.96 4.28 17.67
CA GLY A 317 -0.98 3.30 17.19
C GLY A 317 0.43 3.85 17.00
N ASP A 318 1.37 2.91 16.95
CA ASP A 318 2.75 3.10 16.51
C ASP A 318 2.99 2.20 15.29
N PHE A 319 3.80 2.65 14.34
CA PHE A 319 4.24 1.83 13.21
C PHE A 319 5.68 2.15 12.81
N PRO A 320 6.54 1.16 12.46
CA PRO A 320 6.32 -0.26 12.66
C PRO A 320 6.34 -0.62 14.15
N LEU A 321 5.57 -1.64 14.54
CA LEU A 321 5.46 -2.05 15.95
C LEU A 321 6.77 -2.68 16.49
N ASP A 322 7.61 -3.22 15.60
CA ASP A 322 8.55 -4.30 15.96
C ASP A 322 10.03 -4.05 15.57
N THR A 323 10.40 -2.86 15.07
CA THR A 323 11.79 -2.61 14.60
C THR A 323 12.49 -1.48 15.37
N ASN A 324 13.82 -1.51 15.37
CA ASN A 324 14.67 -0.40 15.83
C ASN A 324 14.61 0.83 14.89
N GLU A 325 13.73 0.81 13.89
CA GLU A 325 13.55 1.91 12.96
C GLU A 325 12.74 3.02 13.63
N PRO A 326 12.92 4.29 13.23
CA PRO A 326 12.08 5.37 13.72
C PRO A 326 10.62 5.05 13.36
N GLY A 327 9.82 4.76 14.38
CA GLY A 327 8.38 4.58 14.20
C GLY A 327 7.64 5.92 14.12
N CYS A 328 6.54 5.92 13.37
CA CYS A 328 5.52 6.94 13.41
C CYS A 328 4.46 6.58 14.44
N SER A 329 4.10 7.54 15.27
CA SER A 329 2.98 7.47 16.18
C SER A 329 1.93 8.48 15.75
N PHE A 330 0.67 8.16 15.99
CA PHE A 330 -0.42 9.13 15.82
C PHE A 330 -1.33 9.12 17.03
N TYR A 331 -1.67 10.33 17.43
CA TYR A 331 -2.57 10.59 18.54
C TYR A 331 -3.37 11.85 18.26
N ILE A 332 -4.45 12.01 19.00
CA ILE A 332 -5.29 13.18 18.96
C ILE A 332 -5.24 13.86 20.32
N ASP A 333 -4.91 15.15 20.34
CA ASP A 333 -5.10 16.02 21.51
C ASP A 333 -6.51 16.60 21.49
N PHE A 334 -7.22 16.50 22.61
CA PHE A 334 -8.54 17.11 22.76
C PHE A 334 -8.39 18.56 23.20
N LEU A 335 -8.79 19.52 22.36
CA LEU A 335 -8.68 20.95 22.66
C LEU A 335 -9.84 21.45 23.53
N GLU A 336 -10.94 20.71 23.51
CA GLU A 336 -12.13 20.86 24.37
C GLU A 336 -12.66 19.47 24.77
N ASP A 337 -13.64 19.44 25.67
CA ASP A 337 -14.34 18.19 26.00
C ASP A 337 -15.11 17.70 24.77
N LEU A 338 -14.75 16.53 24.26
CA LEU A 338 -15.28 16.00 23.01
C LEU A 338 -16.47 15.09 23.25
N ASP A 339 -17.59 15.41 22.60
CA ASP A 339 -18.73 14.53 22.43
C ASP A 339 -18.57 13.72 21.12
N PRO A 340 -18.41 12.39 21.19
CA PRO A 340 -18.25 11.55 20.00
C PRO A 340 -19.41 11.66 19.00
N GLU A 341 -20.61 12.00 19.45
CA GLU A 341 -21.76 12.18 18.57
C GLU A 341 -21.63 13.43 17.71
N LYS A 342 -20.90 14.45 18.21
CA LYS A 342 -20.62 15.70 17.49
C LYS A 342 -19.36 15.61 16.64
N CYS A 343 -18.46 14.68 16.95
CA CYS A 343 -17.24 14.47 16.20
C CYS A 343 -17.05 13.03 15.69
N PRO A 344 -17.88 12.60 14.71
CA PRO A 344 -17.85 11.25 14.18
C PRO A 344 -16.71 11.07 13.16
N ILE A 345 -15.46 11.18 13.61
CA ILE A 345 -14.30 10.80 12.81
C ILE A 345 -14.20 9.28 12.85
N ASN A 346 -14.40 8.65 11.71
CA ASN A 346 -14.24 7.21 11.51
C ASN A 346 -12.77 6.90 11.10
N PRO A 347 -12.35 5.62 11.04
CA PRO A 347 -10.97 5.25 10.74
C PRO A 347 -10.50 5.72 9.36
N THR A 348 -11.43 5.77 8.40
CA THR A 348 -11.19 6.28 7.05
C THR A 348 -10.94 7.78 7.02
N GLY A 349 -11.70 8.55 7.80
CA GLY A 349 -11.50 9.98 8.00
C GLY A 349 -10.15 10.26 8.63
N LEU A 350 -9.81 9.47 9.64
CA LEU A 350 -8.52 9.52 10.32
C LEU A 350 -7.36 9.24 9.36
N ALA A 351 -7.45 8.18 8.56
CA ALA A 351 -6.47 7.85 7.52
C ALA A 351 -6.30 8.98 6.50
N THR A 352 -7.40 9.55 6.02
CA THR A 352 -7.37 10.64 5.02
C THR A 352 -6.69 11.90 5.58
N ILE A 353 -6.88 12.18 6.87
CA ILE A 353 -6.22 13.29 7.56
C ILE A 353 -4.72 13.01 7.70
N ILE A 354 -4.34 11.79 8.11
CA ILE A 354 -2.93 11.39 8.21
C ILE A 354 -2.23 11.52 6.85
N ASP A 355 -2.87 11.05 5.77
CA ASP A 355 -2.37 11.21 4.40
C ASP A 355 -2.21 12.69 4.04
N SER A 356 -3.19 13.52 4.39
CA SER A 356 -3.13 14.98 4.11
C SER A 356 -1.99 15.68 4.86
N ILE A 357 -1.75 15.34 6.13
CA ILE A 357 -0.64 15.88 6.93
C ILE A 357 0.70 15.42 6.38
N THR A 358 0.85 14.12 6.12
CA THR A 358 2.10 13.55 5.61
C THR A 358 2.44 14.09 4.22
N ASP A 359 1.44 14.24 3.34
CA ASP A 359 1.62 14.87 2.03
C ASP A 359 2.05 16.34 2.14
N ALA A 360 1.45 17.11 3.05
CA ALA A 360 1.78 18.52 3.25
C ALA A 360 3.18 18.71 3.85
N CYS A 361 3.64 17.73 4.64
CA CYS A 361 4.91 17.81 5.35
C CYS A 361 6.06 17.08 4.68
N LYS A 362 5.83 16.27 3.63
CA LYS A 362 6.86 15.44 2.97
C LYS A 362 8.18 16.16 2.63
N ASP A 363 8.15 17.46 2.30
CA ASP A 363 9.34 18.25 1.96
C ASP A 363 9.98 18.97 3.16
N LYS A 364 9.31 19.03 4.31
CA LYS A 364 9.69 19.82 5.50
C LYS A 364 10.01 18.98 6.74
N GLY A 365 9.68 17.69 6.72
CA GLY A 365 9.78 16.78 7.86
C GLY A 365 8.54 15.88 7.90
N VAL A 366 8.67 14.65 8.40
CA VAL A 366 7.59 13.66 8.27
C VAL A 366 6.43 13.88 9.23
N TYR A 367 6.71 14.58 10.32
CA TYR A 367 5.76 14.78 11.40
C TYR A 367 5.03 16.07 11.17
N GLY A 368 3.76 16.07 11.53
CA GLY A 368 2.99 17.28 11.50
C GLY A 368 1.75 17.19 12.33
N SER A 369 1.14 18.34 12.53
CA SER A 369 -0.15 18.43 13.20
C SER A 369 -1.11 19.31 12.44
N ALA A 370 -2.38 18.93 12.50
CA ALA A 370 -3.49 19.71 11.99
C ALA A 370 -4.49 19.91 13.11
N THR A 371 -4.89 21.17 13.33
CA THR A 371 -5.97 21.52 14.24
C THR A 371 -7.27 21.52 13.46
N PHE A 372 -8.27 20.84 13.98
CA PHE A 372 -9.64 20.87 13.52
C PHE A 372 -10.45 21.69 14.52
N GLY A 373 -11.48 22.39 14.04
CA GLY A 373 -12.39 23.12 14.92
C GLY A 373 -13.83 22.92 14.51
N GLY A 374 -14.71 23.85 14.92
CA GLY A 374 -16.16 23.63 14.82
C GLY A 374 -16.61 22.62 15.88
N ASP A 375 -17.40 21.63 15.48
CA ASP A 375 -17.91 20.58 16.36
C ASP A 375 -16.85 19.49 16.69
N CYS A 376 -15.66 19.58 16.07
CA CYS A 376 -14.51 18.70 16.26
C CYS A 376 -13.24 19.47 16.70
N PRO A 377 -13.20 20.08 17.90
CA PRO A 377 -12.03 20.82 18.38
C PRO A 377 -10.92 19.86 18.85
N ILE A 378 -10.19 19.29 17.87
CA ILE A 378 -9.10 18.35 18.11
C ILE A 378 -7.84 18.79 17.39
N ARG A 379 -6.67 18.37 17.88
CA ARG A 379 -5.41 18.46 17.15
C ARG A 379 -4.93 17.05 16.86
N LEU A 380 -4.86 16.69 15.59
CA LEU A 380 -4.22 15.44 15.20
C LEU A 380 -2.72 15.65 15.07
N VAL A 381 -1.94 14.77 15.67
CA VAL A 381 -0.47 14.82 15.63
C VAL A 381 0.07 13.51 15.08
N THR A 382 0.95 13.62 14.09
CA THR A 382 1.86 12.56 13.66
C THR A 382 3.23 12.90 14.20
N GLY A 383 3.88 11.96 14.88
CA GLY A 383 5.12 12.24 15.61
C GLY A 383 6.07 11.04 15.62
N LYS A 384 7.33 11.31 15.95
CA LYS A 384 8.26 10.23 16.30
C LYS A 384 7.71 9.53 17.53
N ARG A 385 7.93 8.22 17.64
CA ARG A 385 7.64 7.46 18.86
C ARG A 385 8.31 8.08 20.09
N SER A 386 7.58 8.96 20.77
CA SER A 386 7.89 9.49 22.08
C SER A 386 6.59 9.37 22.87
N TRP A 387 6.53 8.36 23.74
CA TRP A 387 5.47 8.29 24.74
C TRP A 387 5.46 9.62 25.49
N PRO A 388 4.35 10.37 25.51
CA PRO A 388 4.29 11.56 26.34
C PRO A 388 4.58 11.13 27.78
N GLU A 389 5.52 11.80 28.44
CA GLU A 389 5.86 11.51 29.84
C GLU A 389 4.58 11.58 30.68
N GLY A 390 4.25 10.49 31.38
CA GLY A 390 3.06 10.41 32.25
C GLY A 390 1.84 9.67 31.67
N THR A 391 1.97 9.04 30.50
CA THR A 391 0.86 8.31 29.86
C THR A 391 0.89 6.82 30.18
N SER A 392 -0.22 6.27 30.66
CA SER A 392 -0.38 4.83 30.79
C SER A 392 -0.55 4.23 29.40
N ARG A 393 0.23 3.19 29.07
CA ARG A 393 0.04 2.42 27.84
C ARG A 393 -1.42 1.94 27.77
N PRO A 394 -2.13 2.12 26.65
CA PRO A 394 -3.35 1.35 26.43
C PRO A 394 -3.00 -0.14 26.49
N ALA A 395 -3.82 -0.89 27.23
CA ALA A 395 -3.63 -2.32 27.47
C ALA A 395 -3.91 -3.14 26.21
#